data_AF-F2DH06-F1
#
_entry.id   AF-F2DH06-F1
#
_cell.length_a   1.000
_cell.length_b   1.000
_cell.length_c   1.000
_cell.angle_alpha   90.00
_cell.angle_beta   90.00
_cell.angle_gamma   90.00
#
_symmetry.space_group_name_H-M   'P 1'
#
loop_
_entity.id
_entity.type
_entity.pdbx_description
1 polymer ?
#
loop_
_entity_poly.entity_id
_entity_poly.type
_entity_poly.pdbx_seq_one_letter_code
_entity_poly.pdbx_strand_id
1 'polypeptide(L)'
;CVRPVCVNWLRSGIGPYVEVAFYHKPSRTLLVTDAVIFVPRQPPDCISKESLLAAAKNGLAVKILSKGREVPDDPVEDNKLTRQTGWERMVLQILFLGPSNLLEPNASFAQMSQKLIVSPIVKTLVFSKVPEKVRDWVDRIAADWPFRRIIPAHFAAPINASRSDFLAAFAFLDEFLPDRPAASPGLSLMFASLMGKAASYFPPDDMKTLSSLDDFLVSVGAVKKTVSGRKR
;
A
#
# COMPACT_ATOMS: atom_id res chain seq x y z
N CYS A 1 17.63 14.27 -7.63
CA CYS A 1 16.71 14.25 -8.78
C CYS A 1 17.32 15.11 -9.88
N VAL A 2 17.30 14.69 -11.14
CA VAL A 2 17.67 15.54 -12.29
C VAL A 2 16.37 15.79 -13.04
N ARG A 3 15.88 17.03 -13.13
CA ARG A 3 14.58 17.31 -13.76
C ARG A 3 14.55 16.71 -15.17
N PRO A 4 13.53 15.88 -15.53
CA PRO A 4 12.26 15.64 -14.85
C PRO A 4 12.17 14.34 -14.01
N VAL A 5 13.29 13.69 -13.71
CA VAL A 5 13.35 12.33 -13.13
C VAL A 5 13.95 12.33 -11.72
N CYS A 6 13.34 11.57 -10.82
CA CYS A 6 13.94 11.22 -9.54
C CYS A 6 13.97 9.72 -9.35
N VAL A 7 15.17 9.15 -9.37
CA VAL A 7 15.41 7.71 -9.18
C VAL A 7 15.80 7.45 -7.74
N ASN A 8 15.20 6.43 -7.13
CA ASN A 8 15.58 5.88 -5.83
C ASN A 8 16.17 4.49 -6.01
N TRP A 9 17.50 4.37 -5.90
CA TRP A 9 18.18 3.08 -5.92
C TRP A 9 18.26 2.52 -4.50
N LEU A 10 17.51 1.47 -4.27
CA LEU A 10 17.42 0.79 -2.98
C LEU A 10 18.10 -0.58 -3.07
N ARG A 11 18.92 -0.89 -2.06
CA ARG A 11 19.51 -2.22 -1.86
C ARG A 11 18.89 -2.85 -0.62
N SER A 12 17.76 -3.53 -0.82
CA SER A 12 16.96 -4.19 0.23
C SER A 12 17.51 -5.57 0.63
N GLY A 13 18.28 -6.23 -0.25
CA GLY A 13 18.88 -7.56 0.00
C GLY A 13 18.54 -8.57 -1.11
N ILE A 14 17.27 -8.60 -1.55
CA ILE A 14 16.77 -9.55 -2.58
C ILE A 14 17.28 -9.18 -3.98
N GLY A 15 17.70 -7.94 -4.16
CA GLY A 15 18.20 -7.39 -5.42
C GLY A 15 18.17 -5.86 -5.40
N PRO A 16 18.60 -5.21 -6.48
CA PRO A 16 18.36 -3.79 -6.66
C PRO A 16 16.84 -3.55 -6.83
N TYR A 17 16.26 -2.72 -5.97
CA TYR A 17 14.93 -2.16 -6.16
C TYR A 17 15.09 -0.72 -6.67
N VAL A 18 14.30 -0.35 -7.66
CA VAL A 18 14.34 0.98 -8.27
C VAL A 18 12.96 1.56 -8.27
N GLU A 19 12.79 2.68 -7.57
CA GLU A 19 11.60 3.53 -7.73
C GLU A 19 11.96 4.68 -8.64
N VAL A 20 11.08 5.01 -9.60
CA VAL A 20 11.25 6.19 -10.44
C VAL A 20 10.01 7.06 -10.36
N ALA A 21 10.23 8.35 -10.14
CA ALA A 21 9.20 9.36 -10.30
C ALA A 21 9.54 10.32 -11.45
N PHE A 22 8.51 10.70 -12.19
CA PHE A 22 8.56 11.69 -13.26
C PHE A 22 7.63 12.85 -12.96
N TYR A 23 8.06 14.08 -13.27
CA TYR A 23 7.19 15.25 -13.17
C TYR A 23 6.90 15.86 -14.53
N HIS A 24 5.63 15.76 -14.95
CA HIS A 24 5.13 16.44 -16.13
C HIS A 24 4.67 17.86 -15.76
N LYS A 25 5.52 18.84 -16.05
CA LYS A 25 5.31 20.25 -15.67
C LYS A 25 4.00 20.86 -16.20
N PRO A 26 3.64 20.71 -17.50
CA PRO A 26 2.45 21.38 -18.05
C PRO A 26 1.16 20.96 -17.34
N SER A 27 0.98 19.66 -17.07
CA SER A 27 -0.21 19.15 -16.38
C SER A 27 -0.09 19.16 -14.85
N ARG A 28 1.09 19.50 -14.32
CA ARG A 28 1.45 19.39 -12.90
C ARG A 28 1.17 17.99 -12.35
N THR A 29 1.65 16.97 -13.07
CA THR A 29 1.39 15.55 -12.76
C THR A 29 2.66 14.84 -12.34
N LEU A 30 2.58 14.17 -11.20
CA LEU A 30 3.58 13.21 -10.73
C LEU A 30 3.23 11.83 -11.28
N LEU A 31 4.16 11.18 -11.96
CA LEU A 31 4.04 9.78 -12.33
C LEU A 31 4.98 8.99 -11.43
N VAL A 32 4.51 7.90 -10.86
CA VAL A 32 5.30 6.99 -10.02
C VAL A 32 5.05 5.56 -10.45
N THR A 33 6.02 4.69 -10.17
CA THR A 33 5.87 3.25 -10.34
C THR A 33 5.07 2.67 -9.17
N ASP A 34 5.74 2.09 -8.17
CA ASP A 34 5.09 1.32 -7.11
C ASP A 34 5.05 2.09 -5.77
N ALA A 35 5.54 3.33 -5.77
CA ALA A 35 5.65 4.18 -4.58
C ALA A 35 4.33 4.36 -3.83
N VAL A 36 3.24 4.59 -4.56
CA VAL A 36 1.89 4.77 -4.00
C VAL A 36 0.84 4.13 -4.89
N ILE A 37 -0.28 3.76 -4.30
CA ILE A 37 -1.45 3.18 -4.96
C ILE A 37 -2.71 3.91 -4.52
N PHE A 38 -3.75 3.86 -5.35
CA PHE A 38 -5.09 4.32 -4.99
C PHE A 38 -6.13 3.26 -5.34
N VAL A 39 -6.62 2.56 -4.32
CA VAL A 39 -7.57 1.46 -4.50
C VAL A 39 -8.97 2.03 -4.81
N PRO A 40 -9.54 1.81 -6.01
CA PRO A 40 -10.89 2.25 -6.30
C PRO A 40 -11.91 1.48 -5.49
N ARG A 41 -12.99 2.15 -5.08
CA ARG A 41 -14.08 1.52 -4.32
C ARG A 41 -14.78 0.42 -5.11
N GLN A 42 -14.98 0.67 -6.40
CA GLN A 42 -15.62 -0.24 -7.34
C GLN A 42 -14.58 -0.90 -8.25
N PRO A 43 -14.84 -2.12 -8.76
CA PRO A 43 -13.97 -2.76 -9.73
C PRO A 43 -13.81 -1.88 -10.99
N PRO A 44 -12.59 -1.76 -11.53
CA PRO A 44 -12.36 -1.12 -12.83
C PRO A 44 -13.03 -1.88 -13.98
N ASP A 45 -13.42 -1.16 -15.04
CA ASP A 45 -14.09 -1.72 -16.23
C ASP A 45 -13.23 -2.76 -16.98
N CYS A 46 -11.90 -2.73 -16.81
CA CYS A 46 -10.99 -3.70 -17.43
C CYS A 46 -11.03 -5.08 -16.76
N ILE A 47 -11.62 -5.21 -15.57
CA ILE A 47 -11.77 -6.50 -14.89
C ILE A 47 -13.08 -7.13 -15.35
N SER A 48 -12.98 -8.31 -15.95
CA SER A 48 -14.15 -9.00 -16.47
C SER A 48 -15.10 -9.41 -15.35
N LYS A 49 -16.39 -9.43 -15.67
CA LYS A 49 -17.44 -9.92 -14.78
C LYS A 49 -17.14 -11.34 -14.28
N GLU A 50 -16.67 -12.21 -15.16
CA GLU A 50 -16.35 -13.60 -14.86
C GLU A 50 -15.22 -13.69 -13.82
N SER A 51 -14.23 -12.81 -13.92
CA SER A 51 -13.13 -12.73 -12.95
C SER A 51 -13.62 -12.30 -11.57
N LEU A 52 -14.52 -11.31 -11.52
CA LEU A 52 -15.13 -10.85 -10.26
C LEU A 52 -15.97 -11.96 -9.62
N LEU A 53 -16.79 -12.66 -10.40
CA LEU A 53 -17.60 -13.78 -9.89
C LEU A 53 -16.72 -14.96 -9.44
N ALA A 54 -15.64 -15.25 -10.16
CA ALA A 54 -14.68 -16.28 -9.77
C ALA A 54 -14.00 -15.95 -8.43
N ALA A 55 -13.59 -14.69 -8.23
CA ALA A 55 -13.02 -14.24 -6.97
C ALA A 55 -14.04 -14.20 -5.82
N ALA A 56 -15.32 -13.96 -6.12
CA ALA A 56 -16.41 -13.97 -5.15
C ALA A 56 -16.79 -15.39 -4.69
N LYS A 57 -16.39 -16.44 -5.43
CA LYS A 57 -16.62 -17.82 -5.01
C LYS A 57 -15.85 -18.12 -3.73
N ASN A 58 -16.49 -18.86 -2.82
CA ASN A 58 -15.85 -19.40 -1.62
C ASN A 58 -14.93 -20.59 -1.99
N GLY A 59 -13.86 -20.28 -2.71
CA GLY A 59 -12.85 -21.24 -3.15
C GLY A 59 -11.94 -21.70 -2.01
N LEU A 60 -10.89 -22.43 -2.39
CA LEU A 60 -9.93 -23.00 -1.45
C LEU A 60 -9.30 -21.96 -0.52
N ALA A 61 -8.95 -20.78 -1.03
CA ALA A 61 -8.38 -19.71 -0.22
C ALA A 61 -9.32 -19.26 0.91
N VAL A 62 -10.62 -19.09 0.63
CA VAL A 62 -11.62 -18.73 1.65
C VAL A 62 -11.76 -19.85 2.68
N LYS A 63 -11.80 -21.11 2.24
CA LYS A 63 -11.92 -22.29 3.11
C LYS A 63 -10.69 -22.48 4.02
N ILE A 64 -9.49 -22.17 3.53
CA ILE A 64 -8.26 -22.20 4.34
C ILE A 64 -8.24 -21.05 5.37
N LEU A 65 -8.63 -19.86 4.94
CA LEU A 65 -8.56 -18.65 5.77
C LEU A 65 -9.73 -18.49 6.75
N SER A 66 -10.81 -19.28 6.61
CA SER A 66 -11.96 -19.24 7.52
C SER A 66 -11.68 -19.81 8.92
N LYS A 67 -10.49 -20.39 9.16
CA LYS A 67 -10.04 -20.90 10.47
C LYS A 67 -11.06 -21.84 11.15
N GLY A 68 -11.71 -22.69 10.36
CA GLY A 68 -12.70 -23.65 10.85
C GLY A 68 -14.12 -23.10 11.02
N ARG A 69 -14.38 -21.85 10.62
CA ARG A 69 -15.76 -21.36 10.44
C ARG A 69 -16.42 -22.08 9.28
N GLU A 70 -17.73 -22.29 9.41
CA GLU A 70 -18.56 -22.78 8.33
C GLU A 70 -18.52 -21.79 7.15
N VAL A 71 -18.24 -22.33 5.96
CA VAL A 71 -18.15 -21.53 4.73
C VAL A 71 -19.31 -21.97 3.85
N PRO A 72 -20.29 -21.08 3.60
CA PRO A 72 -21.39 -21.38 2.70
C PRO A 72 -20.86 -21.79 1.32
N ASP A 73 -21.42 -22.86 0.74
CA ASP A 73 -21.07 -23.34 -0.60
C ASP A 73 -22.16 -22.97 -1.63
N ASP A 74 -22.94 -21.93 -1.32
CA ASP A 74 -24.04 -21.46 -2.16
C ASP A 74 -23.54 -21.07 -3.57
N PRO A 75 -24.36 -21.30 -4.61
CA PRO A 75 -24.06 -20.83 -5.95
C PRO A 75 -23.82 -19.31 -5.96
N VAL A 76 -22.78 -18.90 -6.67
CA VAL A 76 -22.44 -17.48 -6.81
C VAL A 76 -23.41 -16.84 -7.79
N GLU A 77 -24.42 -16.13 -7.27
CA GLU A 77 -25.35 -15.37 -8.09
C GLU A 77 -24.72 -14.09 -8.63
N ASP A 78 -24.98 -13.81 -9.89
CA ASP A 78 -24.49 -12.59 -10.52
C ASP A 78 -25.33 -11.36 -10.13
N ASN A 79 -24.80 -10.58 -9.21
CA ASN A 79 -25.35 -9.28 -8.85
C ASN A 79 -24.23 -8.28 -8.47
N LYS A 80 -24.59 -7.01 -8.27
CA LYS A 80 -23.63 -5.95 -7.95
C LYS A 80 -22.85 -6.22 -6.65
N LEU A 81 -23.52 -6.79 -5.64
CA LEU A 81 -22.91 -7.09 -4.35
C LEU A 81 -21.88 -8.21 -4.49
N THR A 82 -22.23 -9.30 -5.17
CA THR A 82 -21.31 -10.41 -5.44
C THR A 82 -20.07 -9.96 -6.20
N ARG A 83 -20.23 -9.15 -7.26
CA ARG A 83 -19.10 -8.61 -8.02
C ARG A 83 -18.21 -7.71 -7.15
N GLN A 84 -18.82 -6.90 -6.27
CA GLN A 84 -18.10 -6.09 -5.31
C GLN A 84 -17.32 -6.96 -4.32
N THR A 85 -17.92 -8.02 -3.77
CA THR A 85 -17.20 -8.97 -2.89
C THR A 85 -16.00 -9.59 -3.61
N GLY A 86 -16.15 -9.99 -4.87
CA GLY A 86 -15.04 -10.47 -5.69
C GLY A 86 -13.91 -9.45 -5.81
N TRP A 87 -14.25 -8.19 -6.07
CA TRP A 87 -13.29 -7.09 -6.12
C TRP A 87 -12.53 -6.91 -4.79
N GLU A 88 -13.26 -6.86 -3.68
CA GLU A 88 -12.69 -6.70 -2.35
C GLU A 88 -11.70 -7.83 -2.03
N ARG A 89 -12.07 -9.08 -2.34
CA ARG A 89 -11.19 -10.25 -2.17
C ARG A 89 -9.93 -10.18 -3.02
N MET A 90 -10.07 -9.81 -4.30
CA MET A 90 -8.91 -9.64 -5.20
C MET A 90 -7.92 -8.62 -4.65
N VAL A 91 -8.43 -7.45 -4.22
CA VAL A 91 -7.60 -6.38 -3.65
C VAL A 91 -6.85 -6.86 -2.42
N LEU A 92 -7.54 -7.50 -1.46
CA LEU A 92 -6.91 -7.98 -0.25
C LEU A 92 -5.85 -9.06 -0.53
N GLN A 93 -6.11 -9.97 -1.47
CA GLN A 93 -5.09 -10.95 -1.87
C GLN A 93 -3.85 -10.31 -2.50
N ILE A 94 -4.04 -9.33 -3.40
CA ILE A 94 -2.92 -8.63 -4.04
C ILE A 94 -2.11 -7.83 -3.02
N LEU A 95 -2.75 -7.21 -2.02
CA LEU A 95 -2.08 -6.33 -1.06
C LEU A 95 -1.45 -7.06 0.12
N PHE A 96 -1.95 -8.24 0.50
CA PHE A 96 -1.48 -8.95 1.70
C PHE A 96 -0.87 -10.32 1.44
N LEU A 97 -0.98 -10.85 0.20
CA LEU A 97 -0.60 -12.21 -0.23
C LEU A 97 -1.41 -13.33 0.44
N GLY A 98 -1.72 -13.21 1.73
CA GLY A 98 -2.58 -14.08 2.50
C GLY A 98 -3.35 -13.28 3.56
N PRO A 99 -4.42 -12.56 3.18
CA PRO A 99 -5.24 -11.81 4.14
C PRO A 99 -5.93 -12.74 5.14
N SER A 100 -6.29 -12.22 6.30
CA SER A 100 -6.81 -13.00 7.43
C SER A 100 -8.28 -13.38 7.29
N ASN A 101 -9.07 -12.59 6.56
CA ASN A 101 -10.50 -12.81 6.38
C ASN A 101 -10.93 -12.45 4.96
N LEU A 102 -11.16 -13.48 4.14
CA LEU A 102 -11.78 -13.33 2.82
C LEU A 102 -13.29 -13.61 2.85
N LEU A 103 -13.81 -14.18 3.93
CA LEU A 103 -15.24 -14.45 4.05
C LEU A 103 -16.02 -13.14 4.13
N GLU A 104 -15.53 -12.19 4.94
CA GLU A 104 -16.11 -10.86 5.16
C GLU A 104 -15.06 -9.76 4.85
N PRO A 105 -14.73 -9.54 3.57
CA PRO A 105 -13.59 -8.69 3.18
C PRO A 105 -13.83 -7.19 3.38
N ASN A 106 -15.10 -6.77 3.56
CA ASN A 106 -15.51 -5.37 3.50
C ASN A 106 -14.83 -4.49 4.55
N ALA A 107 -14.70 -4.98 5.80
CA ALA A 107 -14.12 -4.20 6.89
C ALA A 107 -12.65 -3.85 6.63
N SER A 108 -11.86 -4.81 6.14
CA SER A 108 -10.48 -4.58 5.75
C SER A 108 -10.38 -3.71 4.50
N PHE A 109 -11.18 -4.02 3.47
CA PHE A 109 -11.19 -3.25 2.23
C PHE A 109 -11.54 -1.76 2.45
N ALA A 110 -12.54 -1.47 3.28
CA ALA A 110 -12.96 -0.10 3.58
C ALA A 110 -11.85 0.75 4.21
N GLN A 111 -10.91 0.14 4.95
CA GLN A 111 -9.80 0.86 5.59
C GLN A 111 -8.77 1.38 4.60
N MET A 112 -8.63 0.76 3.41
CA MET A 112 -7.64 1.13 2.40
C MET A 112 -8.23 1.68 1.10
N SER A 113 -9.49 1.38 0.80
CA SER A 113 -10.17 1.89 -0.40
C SER A 113 -10.27 3.42 -0.35
N GLN A 114 -10.18 4.05 -1.53
CA GLN A 114 -10.29 5.51 -1.70
C GLN A 114 -9.22 6.33 -0.96
N LYS A 115 -8.07 5.72 -0.67
CA LYS A 115 -6.93 6.40 -0.03
C LYS A 115 -5.69 6.26 -0.89
N LEU A 116 -4.87 7.31 -0.89
CA LEU A 116 -3.52 7.24 -1.42
C LEU A 116 -2.61 6.66 -0.34
N ILE A 117 -2.06 5.48 -0.59
CA ILE A 117 -1.24 4.74 0.38
C ILE A 117 -0.01 4.15 -0.32
N VAL A 118 1.05 3.90 0.44
CA VAL A 118 2.09 2.95 0.00
C VAL A 118 1.54 1.53 0.19
N SER A 119 1.71 0.63 -0.77
CA SER A 119 1.20 -0.74 -0.62
C SER A 119 1.85 -1.46 0.58
N PRO A 120 1.15 -2.39 1.27
CA PRO A 120 1.71 -3.08 2.43
C PRO A 120 2.98 -3.85 2.06
N ILE A 121 2.98 -4.50 0.88
CA ILE A 121 4.11 -5.26 0.36
C ILE A 121 5.34 -4.37 0.20
N VAL A 122 5.22 -3.23 -0.48
CA VAL A 122 6.35 -2.30 -0.71
C VAL A 122 6.79 -1.67 0.61
N LYS A 123 5.85 -1.27 1.48
CA LYS A 123 6.14 -0.77 2.83
C LYS A 123 7.01 -1.76 3.59
N THR A 124 6.58 -3.03 3.68
CA THR A 124 7.20 -4.05 4.54
C THR A 124 8.48 -4.61 3.96
N LEU A 125 8.49 -5.01 2.68
CA LEU A 125 9.61 -5.76 2.10
C LEU A 125 10.70 -4.85 1.51
N VAL A 126 10.38 -3.59 1.21
CA VAL A 126 11.29 -2.68 0.51
C VAL A 126 11.61 -1.43 1.33
N PHE A 127 10.62 -0.57 1.58
CA PHE A 127 10.87 0.76 2.14
C PHE A 127 11.32 0.72 3.60
N SER A 128 10.81 -0.21 4.41
CA SER A 128 11.24 -0.43 5.80
C SER A 128 12.73 -0.81 5.94
N LYS A 129 13.36 -1.27 4.85
CA LYS A 129 14.76 -1.74 4.84
C LYS A 129 15.76 -0.61 4.67
N VAL A 130 15.29 0.53 4.20
CA VAL A 130 16.10 1.70 3.79
C VAL A 130 15.34 3.01 4.03
N PRO A 131 14.72 3.21 5.21
CA PRO A 131 13.75 4.28 5.45
C PRO A 131 14.34 5.68 5.23
N GLU A 132 15.60 5.92 5.59
CA GLU A 132 16.29 7.21 5.37
C GLU A 132 16.33 7.60 3.89
N LYS A 133 16.71 6.65 3.02
CA LYS A 133 16.80 6.90 1.57
C LYS A 133 15.43 7.15 0.96
N VAL A 134 14.40 6.43 1.44
CA VAL A 134 13.02 6.64 1.00
C VAL A 134 12.54 8.02 1.45
N ARG A 135 12.79 8.42 2.70
CA ARG A 135 12.43 9.75 3.21
C ARG A 135 13.10 10.87 2.40
N ASP A 136 14.40 10.78 2.15
CA ASP A 136 15.13 11.77 1.34
C ASP A 136 14.60 11.86 -0.10
N TRP A 137 14.14 10.75 -0.68
CA TRP A 137 13.54 10.74 -2.01
C TRP A 137 12.16 11.41 -2.01
N VAL A 138 11.30 11.07 -1.04
CA VAL A 138 9.97 11.66 -0.86
C VAL A 138 10.06 13.17 -0.61
N ASP A 139 10.92 13.59 0.32
CA ASP A 139 11.08 15.01 0.69
C ASP A 139 11.55 15.85 -0.51
N ARG A 140 12.50 15.34 -1.31
CA ARG A 140 12.95 16.01 -2.54
C ARG A 140 11.84 16.15 -3.58
N ILE A 141 11.04 15.10 -3.80
CA ILE A 141 9.91 15.15 -4.73
C ILE A 141 8.89 16.22 -4.28
N ALA A 142 8.54 16.22 -3.00
CA ALA A 142 7.56 17.16 -2.46
C ALA A 142 8.07 18.61 -2.44
N ALA A 143 9.37 18.81 -2.20
CA ALA A 143 10.00 20.13 -2.23
C ALA A 143 10.09 20.69 -3.65
N ASP A 144 10.55 19.89 -4.60
CA ASP A 144 10.91 20.39 -5.94
C ASP A 144 9.73 20.48 -6.90
N TRP A 145 8.71 19.64 -6.74
CA TRP A 145 7.67 19.43 -7.75
C TRP A 145 6.27 19.83 -7.24
N PRO A 146 5.67 20.91 -7.77
CA PRO A 146 4.34 21.37 -7.35
C PRO A 146 3.22 20.61 -8.08
N PHE A 147 3.20 19.28 -7.97
CA PHE A 147 2.15 18.44 -8.55
C PHE A 147 0.82 18.58 -7.79
N ARG A 148 -0.27 18.41 -8.54
CA ARG A 148 -1.67 18.39 -8.04
C ARG A 148 -2.45 17.16 -8.53
N ARG A 149 -1.75 16.26 -9.21
CA ARG A 149 -2.27 15.04 -9.80
C ARG A 149 -1.17 13.99 -9.72
N ILE A 150 -1.54 12.75 -9.40
CA ILE A 150 -0.63 11.61 -9.37
C ILE A 150 -1.14 10.55 -10.35
N ILE A 151 -0.23 9.86 -11.04
CA ILE A 151 -0.49 8.66 -11.84
C ILE A 151 0.38 7.56 -11.25
N PRO A 152 -0.18 6.68 -10.39
CA PRO A 152 0.50 5.45 -9.98
C PRO A 152 0.49 4.40 -11.11
N ALA A 153 1.41 3.43 -11.06
CA ALA A 153 1.40 2.29 -11.99
C ALA A 153 0.32 1.25 -11.64
N HIS A 154 -0.18 1.26 -10.41
CA HIS A 154 -1.15 0.28 -9.91
C HIS A 154 -2.45 0.92 -9.45
N PHE A 155 -3.56 0.22 -9.74
CA PHE A 155 -4.93 0.62 -9.46
C PHE A 155 -5.38 1.89 -10.20
N ALA A 156 -6.21 2.73 -9.58
CA ALA A 156 -6.86 3.83 -10.28
C ALA A 156 -5.89 4.99 -10.54
N ALA A 157 -5.92 5.49 -11.78
CA ALA A 157 -5.17 6.64 -12.23
C ALA A 157 -5.94 7.34 -13.37
N PRO A 158 -5.79 8.66 -13.55
CA PRO A 158 -5.10 9.61 -12.67
C PRO A 158 -5.90 9.90 -11.39
N ILE A 159 -5.22 10.34 -10.33
CA ILE A 159 -5.85 10.80 -9.09
C ILE A 159 -5.54 12.28 -8.82
N ASN A 160 -6.54 13.01 -8.32
CA ASN A 160 -6.35 14.37 -7.83
C ASN A 160 -5.76 14.27 -6.41
N ALA A 161 -4.45 14.40 -6.31
CA ALA A 161 -3.71 14.32 -5.07
C ALA A 161 -2.57 15.35 -5.07
N SER A 162 -2.40 16.00 -3.94
CA SER A 162 -1.44 17.06 -3.69
C SER A 162 -0.16 16.51 -3.05
N ARG A 163 0.80 17.41 -2.83
CA ARG A 163 2.04 17.09 -2.09
C ARG A 163 1.76 16.63 -0.65
N SER A 164 0.75 17.20 0.02
CA SER A 164 0.41 16.78 1.38
C SER A 164 -0.17 15.37 1.40
N ASP A 165 -0.98 15.00 0.41
CA ASP A 165 -1.52 13.64 0.29
C ASP A 165 -0.40 12.63 0.05
N PHE A 166 0.56 12.99 -0.81
CA PHE A 166 1.75 12.18 -1.06
C PHE A 166 2.58 12.00 0.22
N LEU A 167 2.88 13.08 0.96
CA LEU A 167 3.60 13.00 2.23
C LEU A 167 2.85 12.16 3.28
N ALA A 168 1.53 12.29 3.36
CA ALA A 168 0.70 11.52 4.27
C ALA A 168 0.77 10.01 3.99
N ALA A 169 0.82 9.60 2.72
CA ALA A 169 0.99 8.19 2.35
C ALA A 169 2.29 7.59 2.91
N PHE A 170 3.34 8.41 3.08
CA PHE A 170 4.65 8.03 3.59
C PHE A 170 4.86 8.30 5.10
N ALA A 171 3.83 8.73 5.83
CA ALA A 171 3.95 9.06 7.26
C ALA A 171 4.43 7.88 8.13
N PHE A 172 4.26 6.64 7.65
CA PHE A 172 4.79 5.45 8.32
C PHE A 172 6.32 5.46 8.49
N LEU A 173 7.06 6.25 7.70
CA LEU A 173 8.51 6.37 7.83
C LEU A 173 8.93 6.96 9.18
N ASP A 174 8.06 7.73 9.83
CA ASP A 174 8.32 8.34 11.14
C ASP A 174 8.47 7.26 12.24
N GLU A 175 7.84 6.08 12.08
CA GLU A 175 8.03 4.92 12.97
C GLU A 175 9.47 4.37 12.93
N PHE A 176 10.14 4.55 11.80
CA PHE A 176 11.51 4.06 11.57
C PHE A 176 12.57 5.14 11.79
N LEU A 177 12.18 6.42 11.83
CA LEU A 177 13.07 7.58 11.88
C LEU A 177 12.67 8.57 12.99
N PRO A 178 12.66 8.15 14.27
CA PRO A 178 12.13 8.97 15.37
C PRO A 178 12.91 10.28 15.60
N ASP A 179 14.18 10.32 15.19
CA ASP A 179 15.05 11.48 15.38
C ASP A 179 14.90 12.54 14.26
N ARG A 180 14.11 12.26 13.21
CA ARG A 180 13.85 13.24 12.14
C ARG A 180 12.56 14.02 12.41
N PRO A 181 12.56 15.35 12.19
CA PRO A 181 11.32 16.12 12.23
C PRO A 181 10.30 15.56 11.23
N ALA A 182 9.05 15.42 11.66
CA ALA A 182 7.95 15.06 10.76
C ALA A 182 7.87 16.06 9.58
N ALA A 183 7.53 15.57 8.39
CA ALA A 183 7.62 16.34 7.14
C ALA A 183 6.70 17.59 7.06
N SER A 184 5.90 17.88 8.09
CA SER A 184 5.03 19.06 8.13
C SER A 184 4.70 19.52 9.56
N PRO A 185 5.30 20.63 10.06
CA PRO A 185 5.06 21.08 11.44
C PRO A 185 3.68 21.72 11.68
N GLY A 186 2.98 22.17 10.63
CA GLY A 186 1.81 23.06 10.78
C GLY A 186 0.42 22.41 10.75
N LEU A 187 0.29 21.23 10.13
CA LEU A 187 -1.01 20.52 10.00
C LEU A 187 -0.93 19.09 10.52
N SER A 188 0.27 18.48 10.52
CA SER A 188 0.50 17.13 11.03
C SER A 188 0.26 17.02 12.54
N LEU A 189 0.54 18.03 13.35
CA LEU A 189 0.34 17.93 14.82
C LEU A 189 -1.13 17.77 15.24
N MET A 190 -2.07 18.35 14.49
CA MET A 190 -3.51 18.15 14.72
C MET A 190 -4.01 16.82 14.13
N PHE A 191 -3.51 16.41 12.96
CA PHE A 191 -3.91 15.14 12.33
C PHE A 191 -3.22 13.92 12.92
N ALA A 192 -1.98 14.02 13.40
CA ALA A 192 -1.18 12.97 14.01
C ALA A 192 -1.61 12.66 15.45
N SER A 193 -2.27 13.58 16.16
CA SER A 193 -2.90 13.24 17.45
C SER A 193 -4.11 12.31 17.24
N LEU A 194 -4.84 12.48 16.11
CA LEU A 194 -5.95 11.61 15.72
C LEU A 194 -5.49 10.34 14.97
N MET A 195 -4.46 10.45 14.11
CA MET A 195 -3.87 9.35 13.32
C MET A 195 -2.75 8.60 14.04
N GLY A 196 -2.21 9.10 15.16
CA GLY A 196 -1.10 8.48 15.89
C GLY A 196 -1.48 7.17 16.58
N LYS A 197 -2.78 6.92 16.75
CA LYS A 197 -3.33 5.59 17.10
C LYS A 197 -3.79 4.78 15.87
N ALA A 198 -3.75 5.37 14.67
CA ALA A 198 -4.18 4.82 13.38
C ALA A 198 -3.03 4.69 12.36
N ALA A 199 -1.77 4.59 12.84
CA ALA A 199 -0.54 4.62 12.03
C ALA A 199 -0.39 3.44 11.03
N SER A 200 -1.32 2.48 11.06
CA SER A 200 -1.45 1.47 10.02
C SER A 200 -2.81 1.58 9.36
N TYR A 201 -2.84 1.99 8.08
CA TYR A 201 -3.99 1.78 7.19
C TYR A 201 -4.33 0.29 7.00
N PHE A 202 -3.50 -0.60 7.54
CA PHE A 202 -3.56 -2.04 7.34
C PHE A 202 -4.03 -2.73 8.62
N PRO A 203 -5.11 -3.54 8.55
CA PRO A 203 -5.55 -4.37 9.65
C PRO A 203 -4.41 -5.28 10.14
N PRO A 204 -4.10 -5.31 11.46
CA PRO A 204 -2.99 -6.10 11.98
C PRO A 204 -3.08 -7.60 11.66
N ASP A 205 -4.30 -8.15 11.61
CA ASP A 205 -4.50 -9.55 11.28
C ASP A 205 -4.14 -9.87 9.81
N ASP A 206 -4.46 -8.96 8.87
CA ASP A 206 -4.14 -9.14 7.45
C ASP A 206 -2.63 -9.00 7.18
N MET A 207 -1.90 -8.30 8.04
CA MET A 207 -0.45 -8.16 7.95
C MET A 207 0.32 -9.43 8.34
N LYS A 208 -0.30 -10.41 9.03
CA LYS A 208 0.41 -11.57 9.60
C LYS A 208 1.22 -12.34 8.58
N THR A 209 0.61 -12.71 7.45
CA THR A 209 1.29 -13.45 6.37
C THR A 209 2.49 -12.70 5.84
N LEU A 210 2.32 -11.39 5.60
CA LEU A 210 3.38 -10.55 5.06
C LEU A 210 4.51 -10.34 6.08
N SER A 211 4.19 -10.16 7.35
CA SER A 211 5.19 -10.06 8.43
C SER A 211 5.96 -11.37 8.60
N SER A 212 5.29 -12.52 8.58
CA SER A 212 5.96 -13.83 8.63
C SER A 212 6.84 -14.09 7.41
N LEU A 213 6.42 -13.65 6.23
CA LEU A 213 7.25 -13.69 5.03
C LEU A 213 8.50 -12.82 5.19
N ASP A 214 8.37 -11.61 5.74
CA ASP A 214 9.50 -10.73 6.03
C ASP A 214 10.49 -11.39 7.01
N ASP A 215 9.99 -11.92 8.13
CA ASP A 215 10.80 -12.63 9.13
C ASP A 215 11.57 -13.81 8.52
N PHE A 216 10.89 -14.61 7.67
CA PHE A 216 11.52 -15.71 6.97
C PHE A 216 12.64 -15.22 6.03
N LEU A 217 12.34 -14.22 5.19
CA LEU A 217 13.32 -13.67 4.24
C LEU A 217 14.53 -13.04 4.95
N VAL A 218 14.32 -12.42 6.11
CA VAL A 218 15.39 -11.94 6.98
C VAL A 218 16.20 -13.10 7.56
N SER A 219 15.54 -14.17 8.01
CA SER A 219 16.20 -15.33 8.63
C SER A 219 17.14 -16.07 7.68
N VAL A 220 16.77 -16.15 6.39
CA VAL A 220 17.58 -16.80 5.35
C VAL A 220 18.60 -15.84 4.71
N GLY A 221 18.68 -14.59 5.18
CA GLY A 221 19.60 -13.57 4.67
C GLY A 221 19.24 -13.01 3.30
N ALA A 222 18.04 -13.31 2.77
CA ALA A 222 17.57 -12.79 1.49
C ALA A 222 17.22 -11.30 1.55
N VAL A 223 16.77 -10.79 2.71
CA VAL A 223 16.49 -9.37 2.92
C VAL A 223 17.27 -8.87 4.15
N LYS A 224 17.65 -7.59 4.14
CA LYS A 224 18.18 -6.93 5.34
C LYS A 224 17.14 -6.92 6.46
N LYS A 225 17.63 -6.88 7.70
CA LYS A 225 16.78 -6.61 8.85
C LYS A 225 16.08 -5.26 8.68
N THR A 226 14.80 -5.23 9.03
CA THR A 226 14.05 -3.98 9.14
C THR A 226 14.76 -3.06 10.12
N VAL A 227 14.96 -1.81 9.74
CA VAL A 227 15.59 -0.83 10.63
C VAL A 227 14.58 -0.53 11.74
N SER A 228 14.82 -1.03 12.95
CA SER A 228 14.03 -0.63 14.11
C SER A 228 14.56 0.72 14.58
N GLY A 229 13.72 1.76 14.50
CA GLY A 229 14.04 3.10 15.04
C GLY A 229 14.21 3.11 16.56
N ARG A 230 13.83 2.03 17.26
CA ARG A 230 14.15 1.84 18.67
C ARG A 230 15.48 1.11 18.80
N LYS A 231 16.54 1.87 19.10
CA LYS A 231 17.69 1.35 19.84
C LYS A 231 17.12 0.58 21.06
N ARG A 232 17.36 -0.72 21.11
CA ARG A 232 17.35 -1.46 22.37
C ARG A 232 18.69 -1.23 23.06
#